data_AF-A0A2S9XIV7-F1
#
_entry.id   AF-A0A2S9XIV7-F1
#
_cell.length_a   1.000
_cell.length_b   1.000
_cell.length_c   1.000
_cell.angle_alpha   90.00
_cell.angle_beta   90.00
_cell.angle_gamma   90.00
#
_symmetry.space_group_name_H-M   'P 1'
#
loop_
_entity.id
_entity.type
_entity.pdbx_description
1 polymer ?
#
loop_
_entity_poly.entity_id
_entity_poly.type
_entity_poly.pdbx_seq_one_letter_code
_entity_poly.pdbx_strand_id
1 'polypeptide(L)'
;MSIAALGVALACCHCTELPTEAGDHVSYHWDDSEVRLCGGTVPTVDRFLETVGGYYGWAPDELGPGVEYFWDEELAVNACSWFGSFSCQISNMNRPTVLSDDPINTHELAHASRGGHGPKLLGYPAFINEAFASRWSSAVIEYGQPFLTSPEFLSAAELRAALEVTNPNKLDYGLAFTWWVALESTYGPTKMAEFIVELDGVTSATGVERATRRAFGISLAESAALAESLPLASVDDPACELDGLPTFTWTGRPLVVERSDAHCDDGDIMNMDGSGGAGWLFALELPDTRTDYYVSLTLPPGVDPVTKGMYLVECHGEPEFGNPFPYNAASVKNGGTSGMLRWPWRLRGRQVGRLSTDMNPDGAVVLPRVVFERVLTDADRPMPP
;
A
#
# COMPACT_ATOMS: atom_id res chain seq x y z
N MET A 1 -29.13 -3.63 8.90
CA MET A 1 -28.60 -3.60 10.29
C MET A 1 -27.75 -4.84 10.51
N SER A 2 -26.43 -4.68 10.45
CA SER A 2 -25.46 -5.76 10.65
C SER A 2 -25.27 -6.02 12.16
N ILE A 3 -25.16 -7.28 12.55
CA ILE A 3 -24.99 -7.71 13.96
C ILE A 3 -23.59 -7.31 14.51
N ALA A 4 -22.64 -6.97 13.63
CA ALA A 4 -21.31 -6.48 14.03
C ALA A 4 -21.36 -5.14 14.77
N ALA A 5 -22.22 -4.21 14.34
CA ALA A 5 -22.48 -2.95 15.04
C ALA A 5 -23.02 -3.16 16.47
N LEU A 6 -23.71 -4.29 16.72
CA LEU A 6 -24.21 -4.66 18.05
C LEU A 6 -23.14 -5.29 18.97
N GLY A 7 -22.06 -5.84 18.40
CA GLY A 7 -20.99 -6.49 19.18
C GLY A 7 -20.04 -5.50 19.84
N VAL A 8 -19.72 -4.41 19.14
CA VAL A 8 -18.98 -3.24 19.70
C VAL A 8 -19.87 -2.47 20.69
N ALA A 9 -21.19 -2.56 20.54
CA ALA A 9 -22.14 -1.82 21.37
C ALA A 9 -22.31 -2.30 22.83
N LEU A 10 -21.70 -3.42 23.23
CA LEU A 10 -21.88 -3.98 24.57
C LEU A 10 -21.01 -3.35 25.68
N ALA A 11 -20.14 -2.38 25.34
CA ALA A 11 -19.29 -1.68 26.31
C ALA A 11 -19.55 -0.16 26.44
N CYS A 12 -20.36 0.47 25.57
CA CYS A 12 -20.52 1.92 25.56
C CYS A 12 -21.97 2.35 25.81
N CYS A 13 -22.22 3.07 26.90
CA CYS A 13 -23.51 3.72 27.19
C CYS A 13 -23.85 4.87 26.20
N HIS A 14 -22.94 5.20 25.28
CA HIS A 14 -23.14 6.08 24.12
C HIS A 14 -22.38 5.46 22.95
N CYS A 15 -22.98 4.52 22.24
CA CYS A 15 -22.42 4.06 20.97
C CYS A 15 -22.81 5.11 19.93
N THR A 16 -21.87 5.96 19.54
CA THR A 16 -22.02 6.78 18.34
C THR A 16 -22.12 5.82 17.16
N GLU A 17 -23.25 5.84 16.45
CA GLU A 17 -23.36 5.12 15.19
C GLU A 17 -22.51 5.88 14.17
N LEU A 18 -21.38 5.30 13.79
CA LEU A 18 -20.49 5.89 12.80
C LEU A 18 -21.21 5.93 11.44
N PRO A 19 -21.13 7.05 10.71
CA PRO A 19 -21.49 7.09 9.29
C PRO A 19 -20.85 5.96 8.50
N THR A 20 -21.57 5.47 7.49
CA THR A 20 -21.12 4.37 6.63
C THR A 20 -21.31 4.72 5.16
N GLU A 21 -20.28 4.45 4.37
CA GLU A 21 -20.32 4.46 2.91
C GLU A 21 -19.97 3.06 2.42
N ALA A 22 -20.79 2.53 1.50
CA ALA A 22 -20.62 1.18 0.98
C ALA A 22 -20.03 1.23 -0.42
N GLY A 23 -18.88 0.59 -0.55
CA GLY A 23 -18.30 0.17 -1.81
C GLY A 23 -18.83 -1.19 -2.28
N ASP A 24 -18.22 -1.70 -3.35
CA ASP A 24 -18.52 -3.03 -3.89
C ASP A 24 -18.00 -4.15 -2.97
N HIS A 25 -16.85 -3.94 -2.31
CA HIS A 25 -16.18 -4.92 -1.46
C HIS A 25 -16.02 -4.46 -0.01
N VAL A 26 -16.14 -3.17 0.27
CA VAL A 26 -15.98 -2.59 1.61
C VAL A 26 -17.24 -1.88 2.11
N SER A 27 -17.53 -2.00 3.39
CA SER A 27 -18.38 -1.08 4.16
C SER A 27 -17.46 -0.22 5.02
N TYR A 28 -17.33 1.05 4.67
CA TYR A 28 -16.38 1.97 5.25
C TYR A 28 -17.07 2.86 6.28
N HIS A 29 -16.56 2.86 7.51
CA HIS A 29 -17.07 3.60 8.66
C HIS A 29 -16.03 4.61 9.12
N TRP A 30 -16.47 5.82 9.44
CA TRP A 30 -15.57 6.88 9.91
C TRP A 30 -16.25 7.78 10.94
N ASP A 31 -15.46 8.47 11.76
CA ASP A 31 -15.97 9.51 12.66
C ASP A 31 -16.14 10.85 11.91
N ASP A 32 -17.38 11.19 11.51
CA ASP A 32 -17.68 12.47 10.84
C ASP A 32 -17.62 13.69 11.75
N SER A 33 -17.44 13.50 13.06
CA SER A 33 -17.20 14.58 14.01
C SER A 33 -15.73 15.04 13.99
N GLU A 34 -14.82 14.17 13.56
CA GLU A 34 -13.39 14.45 13.50
C GLU A 34 -12.91 14.77 12.08
N VAL A 35 -13.42 14.04 11.09
CA VAL A 35 -12.89 14.08 9.72
C VAL A 35 -13.99 14.09 8.65
N ARG A 36 -13.68 14.73 7.52
CA ARG A 36 -14.51 14.66 6.31
C ARG A 36 -13.99 13.54 5.40
N LEU A 37 -14.88 12.63 5.01
CA LEU A 37 -14.60 11.61 4.00
C LEU A 37 -14.57 12.24 2.59
N CYS A 38 -13.53 11.95 1.82
CA CYS A 38 -13.45 12.33 0.41
C CYS A 38 -13.96 11.25 -0.53
N GLY A 39 -14.55 11.66 -1.65
CA GLY A 39 -15.29 10.80 -2.58
C GLY A 39 -14.44 9.75 -3.30
N GLY A 40 -13.13 9.91 -3.33
CA GLY A 40 -12.18 8.93 -3.86
C GLY A 40 -11.67 7.90 -2.84
N THR A 41 -11.94 8.07 -1.53
CA THR A 41 -11.40 7.19 -0.48
C THR A 41 -11.96 5.78 -0.56
N VAL A 42 -13.29 5.62 -0.52
CA VAL A 42 -13.93 4.29 -0.59
C VAL A 42 -13.65 3.59 -1.92
N PRO A 43 -13.76 4.26 -3.09
CA PRO A 43 -13.35 3.65 -4.36
C PRO A 43 -11.90 3.18 -4.38
N THR A 44 -10.97 3.90 -3.73
CA THR A 44 -9.56 3.47 -3.66
C THR A 44 -9.39 2.22 -2.81
N VAL A 45 -10.09 2.12 -1.67
CA VAL A 45 -10.08 0.93 -0.82
C VAL A 45 -10.62 -0.30 -1.54
N ASP A 46 -11.79 -0.17 -2.20
CA ASP A 46 -12.37 -1.25 -3.01
C ASP A 46 -11.39 -1.72 -4.09
N ARG A 47 -10.83 -0.76 -4.80
CA ARG A 47 -9.96 -1.02 -5.93
C ARG A 47 -8.65 -1.66 -5.53
N PHE A 48 -8.14 -1.32 -4.34
CA PHE A 48 -7.00 -2.00 -3.76
C PHE A 48 -7.31 -3.49 -3.51
N LEU A 49 -8.48 -3.81 -2.93
CA LEU A 49 -8.90 -5.21 -2.73
C LEU A 49 -9.04 -5.97 -4.06
N GLU A 50 -9.59 -5.32 -5.09
CA GLU A 50 -9.67 -5.87 -6.44
C GLU A 50 -8.29 -6.12 -7.05
N THR A 51 -7.36 -5.18 -6.88
CA THR A 51 -5.98 -5.30 -7.35
C THR A 51 -5.27 -6.50 -6.69
N VAL A 52 -5.42 -6.69 -5.37
CA VAL A 52 -4.84 -7.84 -4.66
C VAL A 52 -5.34 -9.15 -5.26
N GLY A 53 -6.65 -9.31 -5.43
CA GLY A 53 -7.17 -10.56 -5.97
C GLY A 53 -6.96 -10.72 -7.47
N GLY A 54 -6.99 -9.64 -8.24
CA GLY A 54 -6.67 -9.64 -9.67
C GLY A 54 -5.25 -10.14 -9.92
N TYR A 55 -4.28 -9.73 -9.10
CA TYR A 55 -2.89 -10.21 -9.17
C TYR A 55 -2.79 -11.73 -8.99
N TYR A 56 -3.53 -12.30 -8.04
CA TYR A 56 -3.57 -13.75 -7.80
C TYR A 56 -4.59 -14.51 -8.67
N GLY A 57 -5.35 -13.82 -9.52
CA GLY A 57 -6.35 -14.40 -10.42
C GLY A 57 -7.63 -14.87 -9.71
N TRP A 58 -7.98 -14.31 -8.56
CA TRP A 58 -9.24 -14.57 -7.86
C TRP A 58 -10.39 -13.80 -8.52
N ALA A 59 -11.56 -14.43 -8.62
CA ALA A 59 -12.74 -13.73 -9.10
C ALA A 59 -13.23 -12.69 -8.07
N PRO A 60 -13.97 -11.65 -8.48
CA PRO A 60 -14.47 -10.63 -7.55
C PRO A 60 -15.28 -11.18 -6.37
N ASP A 61 -16.06 -12.25 -6.60
CA ASP A 61 -16.82 -12.94 -5.55
C ASP A 61 -15.95 -13.80 -4.63
N GLU A 62 -14.68 -14.01 -4.98
CA GLU A 62 -13.68 -14.72 -4.20
C GLU A 62 -12.82 -13.81 -3.32
N LEU A 63 -12.90 -12.48 -3.47
CA LEU A 63 -12.08 -11.50 -2.73
C LEU A 63 -12.30 -11.53 -1.21
N GLY A 64 -13.44 -12.06 -0.76
CA GLY A 64 -13.78 -12.26 0.64
C GLY A 64 -15.17 -11.75 0.99
N PRO A 65 -15.65 -11.97 2.22
CA PRO A 65 -16.89 -11.37 2.71
C PRO A 65 -16.67 -9.86 2.80
N GLY A 66 -17.63 -9.04 2.33
CA GLY A 66 -17.51 -7.58 2.32
C GLY A 66 -16.87 -7.03 3.60
N VAL A 67 -15.69 -6.42 3.45
CA VAL A 67 -14.81 -5.97 4.55
C VAL A 67 -15.49 -4.84 5.30
N GLU A 68 -15.42 -4.83 6.61
CA GLU A 68 -15.81 -3.66 7.41
C GLU A 68 -14.53 -2.88 7.74
N TYR A 69 -14.40 -1.64 7.27
CA TYR A 69 -13.24 -0.79 7.57
C TYR A 69 -13.68 0.32 8.51
N PHE A 70 -13.03 0.46 9.67
CA PHE A 70 -13.30 1.52 10.63
C PHE A 70 -12.09 2.44 10.72
N TRP A 71 -12.28 3.68 10.26
CA TRP A 71 -11.33 4.78 10.46
C TRP A 71 -11.75 5.57 11.70
N ASP A 72 -11.16 5.22 12.84
CA ASP A 72 -11.46 5.79 14.16
C ASP A 72 -10.28 5.51 15.10
N GLU A 73 -9.53 6.56 15.46
CA GLU A 73 -8.30 6.42 16.26
C GLU A 73 -8.62 5.83 17.63
N GLU A 74 -9.66 6.31 18.33
CA GLU A 74 -9.99 5.83 19.67
C GLU A 74 -10.33 4.33 19.65
N LEU A 75 -11.17 3.91 18.71
CA LEU A 75 -11.56 2.52 18.52
C LEU A 75 -10.35 1.65 18.16
N ALA A 76 -9.52 2.11 17.22
CA ALA A 76 -8.35 1.37 16.76
C ALA A 76 -7.31 1.23 17.88
N VAL A 77 -6.95 2.31 18.59
CA VAL A 77 -6.05 2.25 19.74
C VAL A 77 -6.61 1.34 20.84
N ASN A 78 -7.89 1.45 21.19
CA ASN A 78 -8.48 0.62 22.25
C ASN A 78 -8.50 -0.87 21.91
N ALA A 79 -8.76 -1.21 20.65
CA ALA A 79 -8.87 -2.60 20.20
C ALA A 79 -7.50 -3.22 19.84
N CYS A 80 -6.60 -2.43 19.26
CA CYS A 80 -5.36 -2.89 18.65
C CYS A 80 -4.12 -2.71 19.55
N SER A 81 -4.15 -1.82 20.55
CA SER A 81 -3.00 -1.55 21.44
C SER A 81 -2.46 -2.78 22.18
N TRP A 82 -3.29 -3.79 22.43
CA TRP A 82 -2.85 -5.07 23.01
C TRP A 82 -1.89 -5.83 22.10
N PHE A 83 -1.93 -5.55 20.79
CA PHE A 83 -1.00 -6.01 19.78
C PHE A 83 0.15 -5.02 19.54
N GLY A 84 0.32 -3.96 20.35
CA GLY A 84 1.42 -3.01 20.17
C GLY A 84 1.36 -2.18 18.89
N SER A 85 0.20 -2.16 18.22
CA SER A 85 -0.09 -1.40 17.00
C SER A 85 -1.30 -0.48 17.25
N PHE A 86 -1.44 0.54 16.40
CA PHE A 86 -2.61 1.44 16.37
C PHE A 86 -3.61 1.08 15.27
N SER A 87 -3.28 0.07 14.46
CA SER A 87 -4.15 -0.52 13.44
C SER A 87 -4.10 -2.05 13.54
N CYS A 88 -5.21 -2.73 13.24
CA CYS A 88 -5.26 -4.20 13.20
C CYS A 88 -6.48 -4.74 12.46
N GLN A 89 -6.31 -5.93 11.89
CA GLN A 89 -7.37 -6.75 11.36
C GLN A 89 -7.97 -7.69 12.42
N ILE A 90 -9.30 -7.76 12.46
CA ILE A 90 -10.09 -8.61 13.33
C ILE A 90 -10.95 -9.55 12.48
N SER A 91 -10.61 -10.83 12.50
CA SER A 91 -11.32 -11.90 11.78
C SER A 91 -12.41 -12.61 12.61
N ASN A 92 -12.73 -12.12 13.81
CA ASN A 92 -13.64 -12.80 14.75
C ASN A 92 -15.12 -12.38 14.61
N MET A 93 -15.45 -11.62 13.57
CA MET A 93 -16.81 -11.18 13.26
C MET A 93 -17.34 -11.85 11.99
N ASN A 94 -18.64 -11.70 11.69
CA ASN A 94 -19.27 -12.30 10.50
C ASN A 94 -18.64 -11.85 9.16
N ARG A 95 -17.82 -10.79 9.21
CA ARG A 95 -17.04 -10.21 8.11
C ARG A 95 -15.64 -9.89 8.65
N PRO A 96 -14.58 -9.93 7.82
CA PRO A 96 -13.28 -9.35 8.15
C PRO A 96 -13.46 -7.89 8.53
N THR A 97 -12.79 -7.46 9.59
CA THR A 97 -12.86 -6.06 10.04
C THR A 97 -11.48 -5.47 10.14
N VAL A 98 -11.26 -4.31 9.55
CA VAL A 98 -10.06 -3.50 9.74
C VAL A 98 -10.42 -2.37 10.70
N LEU A 99 -9.62 -2.20 11.75
CA LEU A 99 -9.65 -1.03 12.61
C LEU A 99 -8.36 -0.25 12.38
N SER A 100 -8.47 1.03 12.05
CA SER A 100 -7.29 1.82 11.72
C SER A 100 -7.41 3.28 12.17
N ASP A 101 -6.28 3.84 12.57
CA ASP A 101 -6.04 5.27 12.76
C ASP A 101 -5.73 6.00 11.44
N ASP A 102 -5.45 5.25 10.36
CA ASP A 102 -5.25 5.78 9.01
C ASP A 102 -6.52 5.63 8.15
N PRO A 103 -6.76 6.59 7.23
CA PRO A 103 -7.91 6.52 6.32
C PRO A 103 -7.82 5.32 5.37
N ILE A 104 -6.62 4.94 4.94
CA ILE A 104 -6.41 3.77 4.09
C ILE A 104 -5.14 3.06 4.58
N ASN A 105 -5.32 1.94 5.28
CA ASN A 105 -4.25 1.06 5.71
C ASN A 105 -4.20 -0.18 4.82
N THR A 106 -3.28 -0.17 3.85
CA THR A 106 -3.15 -1.22 2.84
C THR A 106 -2.63 -2.53 3.42
N HIS A 107 -1.83 -2.48 4.49
CA HIS A 107 -1.36 -3.67 5.21
C HIS A 107 -2.52 -4.43 5.84
N GLU A 108 -3.37 -3.74 6.61
CA GLU A 108 -4.51 -4.38 7.28
C GLU A 108 -5.62 -4.75 6.31
N LEU A 109 -5.80 -4.00 5.22
CA LEU A 109 -6.68 -4.39 4.11
C LEU A 109 -6.23 -5.69 3.45
N ALA A 110 -4.91 -5.88 3.28
CA ALA A 110 -4.38 -7.14 2.78
C ALA A 110 -4.72 -8.30 3.73
N HIS A 111 -4.58 -8.12 5.05
CA HIS A 111 -5.05 -9.10 6.04
C HIS A 111 -6.56 -9.39 5.96
N ALA A 112 -7.38 -8.44 5.49
CA ALA A 112 -8.82 -8.62 5.34
C ALA A 112 -9.21 -9.29 4.00
N SER A 113 -8.30 -9.32 3.02
CA SER A 113 -8.49 -10.01 1.74
C SER A 113 -8.41 -11.53 1.89
N ARG A 114 -8.82 -12.29 0.86
CA ARG A 114 -8.70 -13.75 0.83
C ARG A 114 -7.30 -14.27 1.17
N GLY A 115 -6.24 -13.60 0.71
CA GLY A 115 -4.86 -14.00 1.00
C GLY A 115 -4.43 -13.73 2.45
N GLY A 116 -5.10 -12.79 3.11
CA GLY A 116 -5.06 -12.61 4.55
C GLY A 116 -5.89 -13.68 5.25
N HIS A 117 -5.32 -14.87 5.40
CA HIS A 117 -6.03 -15.97 6.06
C HIS A 117 -6.21 -15.68 7.56
N GLY A 118 -7.43 -15.32 7.95
CA GLY A 118 -7.86 -15.32 9.34
C GLY A 118 -9.17 -16.06 9.57
N PRO A 119 -9.14 -17.23 10.24
CA PRO A 119 -10.02 -17.39 11.40
C PRO A 119 -9.25 -17.76 12.67
N LYS A 120 -9.54 -17.02 13.75
CA LYS A 120 -8.90 -17.11 15.08
C LYS A 120 -8.96 -18.47 15.77
N LEU A 121 -9.87 -19.37 15.38
CA LEU A 121 -10.06 -20.64 16.10
C LEU A 121 -9.02 -21.71 15.78
N LEU A 122 -8.31 -21.58 14.65
CA LEU A 122 -7.27 -22.53 14.27
C LEU A 122 -5.86 -21.92 14.34
N GLY A 123 -5.71 -20.60 14.20
CA GLY A 123 -4.42 -19.92 14.39
C GLY A 123 -3.55 -20.10 13.15
N TYR A 124 -3.60 -19.15 12.24
CA TYR A 124 -2.71 -19.11 11.08
C TYR A 124 -1.29 -18.70 11.52
N PRO A 125 -0.22 -19.24 10.91
CA PRO A 125 1.14 -18.84 11.26
C PRO A 125 1.33 -17.34 11.00
N ALA A 126 1.60 -16.57 12.06
CA ALA A 126 1.73 -15.12 11.97
C ALA A 126 2.82 -14.74 10.93
N PHE A 127 3.93 -15.48 10.88
CA PHE A 127 4.98 -15.32 9.87
C PHE A 127 4.45 -15.25 8.42
N ILE A 128 3.48 -16.10 8.05
CA ILE A 128 2.92 -16.12 6.69
C ILE A 128 1.96 -14.93 6.50
N ASN A 129 1.14 -14.64 7.51
CA ASN A 129 0.15 -13.57 7.45
C ASN A 129 0.82 -12.20 7.25
N GLU A 130 1.82 -11.90 8.07
CA GLU A 130 2.56 -10.64 7.99
C GLU A 130 3.37 -10.56 6.70
N ALA A 131 3.91 -11.68 6.19
CA ALA A 131 4.58 -11.70 4.89
C ALA A 131 3.65 -11.28 3.74
N PHE A 132 2.43 -11.83 3.73
CA PHE A 132 1.40 -11.49 2.75
C PHE A 132 1.00 -10.01 2.84
N ALA A 133 0.71 -9.53 4.05
CA ALA A 133 0.30 -8.13 4.24
C ALA A 133 1.42 -7.15 3.91
N SER A 134 2.67 -7.43 4.31
CA SER A 134 3.85 -6.63 3.95
C SER A 134 4.08 -6.56 2.45
N ARG A 135 3.75 -7.61 1.68
CA ARG A 135 3.81 -7.59 0.21
C ARG A 135 2.83 -6.59 -0.41
N TRP A 136 1.74 -6.29 0.27
CA TRP A 136 0.66 -5.43 -0.21
C TRP A 136 0.59 -4.06 0.49
N SER A 137 1.53 -3.76 1.38
CA SER A 137 1.74 -2.42 1.90
C SER A 137 2.21 -1.45 0.80
N SER A 138 1.53 -0.32 0.66
CA SER A 138 1.79 0.70 -0.36
C SER A 138 2.26 2.00 0.26
N ALA A 139 3.55 2.30 0.09
CA ALA A 139 4.14 3.54 0.58
C ALA A 139 3.68 4.79 -0.22
N VAL A 140 3.02 4.59 -1.38
CA VAL A 140 2.31 5.63 -2.12
C VAL A 140 0.94 5.91 -1.52
N ILE A 141 0.20 4.92 -1.04
CA ILE A 141 -1.15 5.14 -0.48
C ILE A 141 -1.03 5.57 0.99
N GLU A 142 -0.21 4.88 1.77
CA GLU A 142 0.02 5.13 3.20
C GLU A 142 1.48 5.57 3.43
N TYR A 143 1.73 6.50 4.35
CA TYR A 143 3.11 6.97 4.58
C TYR A 143 3.90 5.96 5.43
N GLY A 144 5.10 5.56 4.98
CA GLY A 144 6.11 4.91 5.83
C GLY A 144 6.20 3.39 5.76
N GLN A 145 5.62 2.74 4.74
CA GLN A 145 5.51 1.27 4.68
C GLN A 145 6.35 0.51 3.61
N PRO A 146 7.60 0.88 3.25
CA PRO A 146 8.39 0.03 2.37
C PRO A 146 9.11 -1.08 3.15
N PHE A 147 8.78 -2.33 2.84
CA PHE A 147 9.57 -3.49 3.27
C PHE A 147 10.65 -3.80 2.22
N LEU A 148 11.90 -3.85 2.68
CA LEU A 148 13.00 -4.47 1.94
C LEU A 148 13.05 -5.96 2.27
N THR A 149 13.47 -6.79 1.33
CA THR A 149 13.92 -8.14 1.69
C THR A 149 15.11 -8.05 2.65
N SER A 150 15.44 -9.13 3.33
CA SER A 150 16.49 -9.32 4.32
C SER A 150 16.99 -10.76 4.14
N PRO A 151 18.12 -11.00 3.47
CA PRO A 151 18.58 -12.34 3.10
C PRO A 151 19.17 -13.14 4.28
N GLU A 152 18.83 -12.78 5.53
CA GLU A 152 19.51 -13.28 6.73
C GLU A 152 19.09 -14.69 7.18
N PHE A 153 18.28 -15.43 6.40
CA PHE A 153 18.06 -16.85 6.70
C PHE A 153 19.38 -17.63 6.63
N LEU A 154 19.71 -18.40 7.68
CA LEU A 154 20.91 -19.25 7.69
C LEU A 154 20.58 -20.74 7.53
N SER A 155 19.30 -21.16 7.60
CA SER A 155 18.88 -22.57 7.55
C SER A 155 17.36 -22.83 7.50
N ALA A 156 16.99 -24.06 7.12
CA ALA A 156 15.63 -24.61 7.26
C ALA A 156 15.11 -24.62 8.71
N ALA A 157 16.01 -24.74 9.70
CA ALA A 157 15.64 -24.79 11.10
C ALA A 157 15.18 -23.42 11.62
N GLU A 158 15.81 -22.33 11.16
CA GLU A 158 15.40 -20.97 11.50
C GLU A 158 14.06 -20.60 10.86
N LEU A 159 13.86 -20.93 9.58
CA LEU A 159 12.55 -20.76 8.95
C LEU A 159 11.47 -21.53 9.71
N ARG A 160 11.74 -22.79 10.08
CA ARG A 160 10.80 -23.57 10.89
C ARG A 160 10.53 -22.93 12.25
N ALA A 161 11.54 -22.40 12.92
CA ALA A 161 11.38 -21.72 14.20
C ALA A 161 10.55 -20.42 14.05
N ALA A 162 10.77 -19.66 12.99
CA ALA A 162 10.03 -18.44 12.69
C ALA A 162 8.54 -18.73 12.41
N LEU A 163 8.23 -19.82 11.70
CA LEU A 163 6.85 -20.26 11.45
C LEU A 163 6.07 -20.68 12.71
N GLU A 164 6.76 -21.01 13.81
CA GLU A 164 6.14 -21.35 15.09
C GLU A 164 5.98 -20.13 16.01
N VAL A 165 6.45 -18.94 15.60
CA VAL A 165 6.22 -17.69 16.34
C VAL A 165 4.79 -17.23 16.09
N THR A 166 3.99 -17.20 17.16
CA THR A 166 2.57 -16.82 17.09
C THR A 166 2.30 -15.36 17.47
N ASN A 167 3.30 -14.65 18.01
CA ASN A 167 3.16 -13.23 18.36
C ASN A 167 3.76 -12.39 17.21
N PRO A 168 2.95 -11.61 16.47
CA PRO A 168 3.43 -10.84 15.34
C PRO A 168 4.55 -9.85 15.73
N ASN A 169 4.47 -9.22 16.91
CA ASN A 169 5.50 -8.28 17.39
C ASN A 169 6.88 -8.89 17.67
N LYS A 170 7.00 -10.22 17.58
CA LYS A 170 8.27 -10.93 17.76
C LYS A 170 8.78 -11.53 16.45
N LEU A 171 8.06 -11.31 15.34
CA LEU A 171 8.48 -11.72 14.03
C LEU A 171 9.51 -10.76 13.47
N ASP A 172 10.38 -11.31 12.64
CA ASP A 172 11.16 -10.53 11.71
C ASP A 172 10.37 -10.41 10.40
N TYR A 173 9.73 -9.26 10.21
CA TYR A 173 8.91 -8.97 9.03
C TYR A 173 9.75 -8.95 7.75
N GLY A 174 11.03 -8.52 7.85
CA GLY A 174 11.95 -8.53 6.72
C GLY A 174 12.22 -9.96 6.24
N LEU A 175 12.47 -10.89 7.16
CA LEU A 175 12.61 -12.31 6.85
C LEU A 175 11.31 -12.90 6.27
N ALA A 176 10.17 -12.62 6.88
CA ALA A 176 8.86 -13.06 6.41
C ALA A 176 8.60 -12.63 4.95
N PHE A 177 8.76 -11.34 4.69
CA PHE A 177 8.64 -10.74 3.38
C PHE A 177 9.64 -11.33 2.36
N THR A 178 10.90 -11.53 2.75
CA THR A 178 11.93 -12.15 1.88
C THR A 178 11.54 -13.52 1.39
N TRP A 179 11.07 -14.36 2.31
CA TRP A 179 10.68 -15.71 1.96
C TRP A 179 9.48 -15.72 1.01
N TRP A 180 8.51 -14.83 1.24
CA TRP A 180 7.37 -14.65 0.35
C TRP A 180 7.80 -14.20 -1.06
N VAL A 181 8.63 -13.15 -1.15
CA VAL A 181 9.13 -12.61 -2.42
C VAL A 181 9.96 -13.65 -3.17
N ALA A 182 10.79 -14.45 -2.48
CA ALA A 182 11.56 -15.51 -3.11
C ALA A 182 10.67 -16.58 -3.76
N LEU A 183 9.58 -16.97 -3.09
CA LEU A 183 8.60 -17.90 -3.67
C LEU A 183 7.84 -17.27 -4.83
N GLU A 184 7.34 -16.04 -4.65
CA GLU A 184 6.55 -15.34 -5.65
C GLU A 184 7.36 -15.06 -6.92
N SER A 185 8.59 -14.58 -6.81
CA SER A 185 9.48 -14.34 -7.95
C SER A 185 9.89 -15.63 -8.68
N THR A 186 9.98 -16.76 -7.97
CA THR A 186 10.37 -18.04 -8.56
C THR A 186 9.21 -18.73 -9.28
N TYR A 187 8.02 -18.70 -8.68
CA TYR A 187 6.88 -19.53 -9.10
C TYR A 187 5.72 -18.73 -9.70
N GLY A 188 5.71 -17.41 -9.53
CA GLY A 188 4.69 -16.50 -10.02
C GLY A 188 3.40 -16.50 -9.19
N PRO A 189 2.52 -15.51 -9.42
CA PRO A 189 1.31 -15.28 -8.62
C PRO A 189 0.33 -16.46 -8.67
N THR A 190 0.20 -17.15 -9.81
CA THR A 190 -0.69 -18.32 -9.91
C THR A 190 -0.32 -19.42 -8.92
N LYS A 191 0.98 -19.67 -8.73
CA LYS A 191 1.45 -20.67 -7.75
C LYS A 191 1.35 -20.17 -6.32
N MET A 192 1.51 -18.87 -6.09
CA MET A 192 1.21 -18.27 -4.79
C MET A 192 -0.27 -18.40 -4.44
N ALA A 193 -1.18 -18.23 -5.40
CA ALA A 193 -2.61 -18.44 -5.20
C ALA A 193 -2.95 -19.90 -4.82
N GLU A 194 -2.33 -20.88 -5.48
CA GLU A 194 -2.44 -22.30 -5.08
C GLU A 194 -1.90 -22.53 -3.66
N PHE A 195 -0.78 -21.90 -3.32
CA PHE A 195 -0.17 -22.01 -1.99
C PHE A 195 -1.05 -21.43 -0.88
N ILE A 196 -1.64 -20.25 -1.11
CA ILE A 196 -2.64 -19.62 -0.25
C ILE A 196 -3.78 -20.60 0.02
N VAL A 197 -4.36 -21.23 -1.00
CA VAL A 197 -5.42 -22.25 -0.81
C VAL A 197 -4.94 -23.45 0.01
N GLU A 198 -3.71 -23.95 -0.21
CA GLU A 198 -3.16 -25.06 0.59
C GLU A 198 -2.86 -24.68 2.05
N LEU A 199 -2.77 -23.39 2.36
CA LEU A 199 -2.58 -22.87 3.71
C LEU A 199 -3.89 -22.73 4.51
N ASP A 200 -5.05 -22.97 3.89
CA ASP A 200 -6.34 -22.92 4.58
C ASP A 200 -6.38 -23.88 5.79
N GLY A 201 -6.54 -23.30 6.98
CA GLY A 201 -6.56 -24.04 8.24
C GLY A 201 -5.21 -24.62 8.67
N VAL A 202 -4.11 -24.20 8.06
CA VAL A 202 -2.74 -24.52 8.51
C VAL A 202 -2.39 -23.65 9.72
N THR A 203 -1.73 -24.26 10.70
CA THR A 203 -1.49 -23.62 12.02
C THR A 203 -0.10 -23.91 12.62
N SER A 204 0.75 -24.61 11.87
CA SER A 204 2.06 -25.08 12.34
C SER A 204 3.04 -25.16 11.18
N ALA A 205 4.33 -25.14 11.48
CA ALA A 205 5.37 -25.23 10.45
C ALA A 205 5.32 -26.56 9.68
N THR A 206 4.85 -27.64 10.31
CA THR A 206 4.63 -28.93 9.61
C THR A 206 3.52 -28.84 8.57
N GLY A 207 2.46 -28.09 8.88
CA GLY A 207 1.39 -27.82 7.92
C GLY A 207 1.89 -26.96 6.77
N VAL A 208 2.66 -25.91 7.07
CA VAL A 208 3.27 -25.03 6.06
C VAL A 208 4.20 -25.84 5.16
N GLU A 209 5.08 -26.68 5.70
CA GLU A 209 5.96 -27.54 4.90
C GLU A 209 5.18 -28.45 3.94
N ARG A 210 4.02 -28.96 4.35
CA ARG A 210 3.15 -29.76 3.49
C ARG A 210 2.54 -28.91 2.37
N ALA A 211 2.06 -27.72 2.70
CA ALA A 211 1.51 -26.78 1.73
C ALA A 211 2.58 -26.35 0.71
N THR A 212 3.79 -26.00 1.17
CA THR A 212 4.93 -25.67 0.32
C THR A 212 5.25 -26.80 -0.67
N ARG A 213 5.26 -28.06 -0.18
CA ARG A 213 5.51 -29.23 -1.04
C ARG A 213 4.42 -29.45 -2.08
N ARG A 214 3.16 -29.18 -1.75
CA ARG A 214 2.03 -29.39 -2.66
C ARG A 214 1.96 -28.32 -3.74
N ALA A 215 2.10 -27.05 -3.36
CA ALA A 215 2.01 -25.93 -4.29
C ALA A 215 3.26 -25.82 -5.19
N PHE A 216 4.45 -25.93 -4.59
CA PHE A 216 5.72 -25.62 -5.28
C PHE A 216 6.57 -26.85 -5.62
N GLY A 217 6.25 -28.02 -5.05
CA GLY A 217 7.03 -29.23 -5.26
C GLY A 217 8.38 -29.28 -4.54
N ILE A 218 8.64 -28.36 -3.61
CA ILE A 218 9.90 -28.25 -2.86
C ILE A 218 9.71 -28.47 -1.36
N SER A 219 10.78 -28.81 -0.67
CA SER A 219 10.85 -28.87 0.79
C SER A 219 10.96 -27.48 1.42
N LEU A 220 10.69 -27.39 2.73
CA LEU A 220 10.92 -26.16 3.49
C LEU A 220 12.39 -25.73 3.45
N ALA A 221 13.32 -26.68 3.44
CA ALA A 221 14.75 -26.40 3.34
C ALA A 221 15.14 -25.80 1.98
N GLU A 222 14.58 -26.32 0.89
CA GLU A 222 14.77 -25.73 -0.43
C GLU A 222 14.15 -24.33 -0.51
N SER A 223 12.99 -24.09 0.12
CA SER A 223 12.39 -22.74 0.15
C SER A 223 13.22 -21.73 0.96
N ALA A 224 13.85 -22.18 2.06
CA ALA A 224 14.77 -21.34 2.82
C ALA A 224 16.02 -21.00 2.01
N ALA A 225 16.56 -21.98 1.27
CA ALA A 225 17.71 -21.75 0.39
C ALA A 225 17.39 -20.80 -0.78
N LEU A 226 16.16 -20.85 -1.32
CA LEU A 226 15.70 -19.86 -2.31
C LEU A 226 15.73 -18.45 -1.73
N ALA A 227 15.16 -18.27 -0.53
CA ALA A 227 15.13 -16.97 0.15
C ALA A 227 16.54 -16.45 0.50
N GLU A 228 17.43 -17.31 1.00
CA GLU A 228 18.84 -16.97 1.27
C GLU A 228 19.60 -16.57 0.00
N SER A 229 19.26 -17.18 -1.15
CA SER A 229 19.90 -16.87 -2.42
C SER A 229 19.42 -15.55 -3.05
N LEU A 230 18.30 -14.99 -2.56
CA LEU A 230 17.75 -13.74 -3.07
C LEU A 230 18.60 -12.57 -2.57
N PRO A 231 19.21 -11.76 -3.46
CA PRO A 231 19.88 -10.55 -3.01
C PRO A 231 18.86 -9.59 -2.35
N LEU A 232 19.36 -8.66 -1.53
CA LEU A 232 18.55 -7.57 -1.00
C LEU A 232 17.84 -6.83 -2.14
N ALA A 233 16.50 -6.84 -2.12
CA ALA A 233 15.64 -6.36 -3.18
C ALA A 233 14.41 -5.65 -2.61
N SER A 234 13.77 -4.83 -3.45
CA SER A 234 12.42 -4.31 -3.28
C SER A 234 11.51 -4.85 -4.38
N VAL A 235 10.23 -4.97 -4.08
CA VAL A 235 9.19 -5.19 -5.10
C VAL A 235 8.56 -3.86 -5.48
N ASP A 236 7.89 -3.83 -6.63
CA ASP A 236 7.06 -2.69 -7.01
C ASP A 236 6.04 -2.40 -5.90
N ASP A 237 5.85 -1.11 -5.61
CA ASP A 237 4.79 -0.67 -4.73
C ASP A 237 3.43 -1.14 -5.29
N PRO A 238 2.52 -1.69 -4.48
CA PRO A 238 1.19 -2.11 -4.93
C PRO A 238 0.39 -1.06 -5.70
N ALA A 239 0.68 0.23 -5.51
CA ALA A 239 0.09 1.29 -6.32
C ALA A 239 0.39 1.16 -7.82
N CYS A 240 1.48 0.48 -8.21
CA CYS A 240 1.82 0.17 -9.59
C CYS A 240 0.79 -0.74 -10.28
N GLU A 241 0.10 -1.57 -9.50
CA GLU A 241 -0.95 -2.50 -9.96
C GLU A 241 -2.35 -1.86 -9.99
N LEU A 242 -2.47 -0.59 -9.60
CA LEU A 242 -3.70 0.16 -9.77
C LEU A 242 -3.88 0.55 -11.26
N ASP A 243 -4.88 -0.05 -11.89
CA ASP A 243 -5.49 0.38 -13.15
C ASP A 243 -6.01 1.85 -13.14
N GLY A 244 -6.67 2.32 -14.21
CA GLY A 244 -7.56 3.50 -14.19
C GLY A 244 -7.01 4.85 -13.70
N LEU A 245 -5.73 4.95 -13.35
CA LEU A 245 -5.12 6.18 -12.84
C LEU A 245 -5.02 7.22 -13.96
N PRO A 246 -5.26 8.51 -13.67
CA PRO A 246 -4.92 9.59 -14.58
C PRO A 246 -3.47 9.46 -15.02
N THR A 247 -3.25 9.30 -16.32
CA THR A 247 -1.93 8.95 -16.88
C THR A 247 -1.37 10.10 -17.70
N PHE A 248 -0.15 10.52 -17.35
CA PHE A 248 0.57 11.62 -18.00
C PHE A 248 1.76 11.09 -18.79
N THR A 249 1.67 11.15 -20.12
CA THR A 249 2.72 10.63 -21.01
C THR A 249 3.69 11.72 -21.45
N TRP A 250 4.98 11.47 -21.33
CA TRP A 250 6.01 12.37 -21.84
C TRP A 250 6.13 12.28 -23.37
N THR A 251 6.03 13.42 -24.04
CA THR A 251 5.99 13.53 -25.50
C THR A 251 7.15 14.36 -26.08
N GLY A 252 8.23 14.57 -25.33
CA GLY A 252 9.35 15.42 -25.75
C GLY A 252 9.30 16.87 -25.26
N ARG A 253 8.23 17.26 -24.58
CA ARG A 253 8.03 18.59 -23.97
C ARG A 253 7.99 18.49 -22.46
N PRO A 254 8.14 19.61 -21.71
CA PRO A 254 7.88 19.60 -20.27
C PRO A 254 6.55 18.92 -19.96
N LEU A 255 6.59 17.89 -19.13
CA LEU A 255 5.39 17.19 -18.68
C LEU A 255 4.83 17.95 -17.48
N VAL A 256 3.53 18.22 -17.49
CA VAL A 256 2.85 18.96 -16.42
C VAL A 256 1.84 18.04 -15.78
N VAL A 257 1.98 17.82 -14.48
CA VAL A 257 1.01 17.14 -13.63
C VAL A 257 0.30 18.21 -12.83
N GLU A 258 -0.98 18.42 -13.11
CA GLU A 258 -1.81 19.38 -12.43
C GLU A 258 -3.24 18.87 -12.33
N ARG A 259 -3.88 19.15 -11.21
CA ARG A 259 -5.31 18.94 -10.99
C ARG A 259 -5.85 20.22 -10.35
N SER A 260 -6.51 21.04 -11.17
CA SER A 260 -7.12 22.30 -10.72
C SER A 260 -8.49 22.05 -10.11
N ASP A 261 -8.92 22.98 -9.25
CA ASP A 261 -10.27 23.01 -8.67
C ASP A 261 -10.67 21.70 -7.98
N ALA A 262 -9.69 21.01 -7.38
CA ALA A 262 -9.93 19.77 -6.67
C ALA A 262 -10.75 20.02 -5.40
N HIS A 263 -11.73 19.15 -5.19
CA HIS A 263 -12.58 19.17 -4.02
C HIS A 263 -12.66 17.77 -3.41
N CYS A 264 -12.82 17.70 -2.09
CA CYS A 264 -12.95 16.43 -1.38
C CYS A 264 -14.14 15.59 -1.89
N ASP A 265 -15.19 16.23 -2.44
CA ASP A 265 -16.33 15.51 -3.03
C ASP A 265 -16.02 14.92 -4.42
N ASP A 266 -14.87 15.24 -5.02
CA ASP A 266 -14.47 14.67 -6.30
C ASP A 266 -14.10 13.19 -6.12
N GLY A 267 -14.57 12.34 -7.04
CA GLY A 267 -14.36 10.89 -6.96
C GLY A 267 -12.92 10.42 -7.18
N ASP A 268 -11.99 11.32 -7.47
CA ASP A 268 -10.56 11.04 -7.61
C ASP A 268 -9.72 11.58 -6.44
N ILE A 269 -10.32 12.34 -5.51
CA ILE A 269 -9.64 12.89 -4.34
C ILE A 269 -9.90 12.01 -3.13
N MET A 270 -8.84 11.57 -2.47
CA MET A 270 -8.90 10.62 -1.34
C MET A 270 -8.21 11.16 -0.09
N ASN A 271 -8.63 10.67 1.07
CA ASN A 271 -7.94 10.90 2.34
C ASN A 271 -6.60 10.14 2.34
N MET A 272 -5.52 10.79 2.81
CA MET A 272 -4.13 10.29 2.63
C MET A 272 -3.34 10.09 3.91
N ASP A 273 -3.77 10.72 5.00
CA ASP A 273 -3.16 10.59 6.32
C ASP A 273 -4.22 10.79 7.40
N GLY A 274 -4.00 10.18 8.58
CA GLY A 274 -4.87 10.33 9.75
C GLY A 274 -4.94 11.77 10.30
N SER A 275 -4.13 12.70 9.79
CA SER A 275 -4.11 14.11 10.21
C SER A 275 -4.99 15.05 9.38
N GLY A 276 -5.86 14.50 8.52
CA GLY A 276 -6.80 15.28 7.70
C GLY A 276 -6.25 15.72 6.34
N GLY A 277 -5.16 15.10 5.87
CA GLY A 277 -4.63 15.26 4.53
C GLY A 277 -5.51 14.60 3.47
N ALA A 278 -5.59 15.24 2.31
CA ALA A 278 -6.21 14.73 1.11
C ALA A 278 -5.18 14.70 -0.04
N GLY A 279 -5.47 13.92 -1.08
CA GLY A 279 -4.56 13.78 -2.19
C GLY A 279 -5.16 13.12 -3.39
N TRP A 280 -4.30 12.91 -4.37
CA TRP A 280 -4.66 12.42 -5.69
C TRP A 280 -3.56 11.52 -6.23
N LEU A 281 -3.94 10.35 -6.71
CA LEU A 281 -3.04 9.40 -7.37
C LEU A 281 -2.98 9.65 -8.87
N PHE A 282 -1.82 9.43 -9.47
CA PHE A 282 -1.60 9.53 -10.90
C PHE A 282 -0.51 8.55 -11.35
N ALA A 283 -0.47 8.29 -12.66
CA ALA A 283 0.61 7.57 -13.30
C ALA A 283 1.37 8.46 -14.29
N LEU A 284 2.67 8.22 -14.44
CA LEU A 284 3.51 8.79 -15.49
C LEU A 284 3.93 7.70 -16.45
N GLU A 285 3.97 8.03 -17.73
CA GLU A 285 4.55 7.19 -18.77
C GLU A 285 5.73 7.93 -19.41
N LEU A 286 6.94 7.52 -19.06
CA LEU A 286 8.19 8.07 -19.53
C LEU A 286 8.85 7.10 -20.52
N PRO A 287 9.80 7.56 -21.35
CA PRO A 287 10.62 6.65 -22.14
C PRO A 287 11.36 5.63 -21.25
N ASP A 288 11.52 4.39 -21.73
CA ASP A 288 12.26 3.33 -21.00
C ASP A 288 13.74 3.67 -20.76
N THR A 289 14.26 4.66 -21.49
CA THR A 289 15.62 5.14 -21.30
C THR A 289 15.71 6.04 -20.08
N ARG A 290 16.54 5.65 -19.10
CA ARG A 290 16.83 6.48 -17.90
C ARG A 290 17.30 7.86 -18.30
N THR A 291 16.46 8.85 -18.03
CA THR A 291 16.61 10.24 -18.44
C THR A 291 16.56 11.13 -17.21
N ASP A 292 17.41 12.15 -17.18
CA ASP A 292 17.45 13.13 -16.10
C ASP A 292 16.39 14.22 -16.33
N TYR A 293 15.59 14.50 -15.29
CA TYR A 293 14.54 15.51 -15.29
C TYR A 293 14.71 16.48 -14.13
N TYR A 294 14.61 17.78 -14.39
CA TYR A 294 14.33 18.74 -13.34
C TYR A 294 12.85 18.65 -12.98
N VAL A 295 12.57 18.39 -11.70
CA VAL A 295 11.22 18.35 -11.15
C VAL A 295 11.01 19.61 -10.34
N SER A 296 10.04 20.41 -10.75
CA SER A 296 9.66 21.65 -10.06
C SER A 296 8.23 21.57 -9.60
N LEU A 297 8.01 21.98 -8.36
CA LEU A 297 6.71 22.03 -7.73
C LEU A 297 6.36 23.49 -7.45
N THR A 298 5.18 23.93 -7.89
CA THR A 298 4.68 25.29 -7.70
C THR A 298 3.30 25.26 -7.04
N LEU A 299 3.09 26.16 -6.08
CA LEU A 299 1.80 26.38 -5.43
C LEU A 299 1.16 27.69 -5.89
N PRO A 300 -0.18 27.79 -5.90
CA PRO A 300 -0.86 29.06 -6.07
C PRO A 300 -0.43 30.08 -5.00
N PRO A 301 -0.43 31.40 -5.32
CA PRO A 301 -0.09 32.43 -4.33
C PRO A 301 -0.99 32.36 -3.09
N GLY A 302 -0.39 32.45 -1.89
CA GLY A 302 -1.11 32.48 -0.62
C GLY A 302 -1.43 31.11 -0.01
N VAL A 303 -1.03 30.01 -0.66
CA VAL A 303 -1.17 28.64 -0.15
C VAL A 303 0.01 28.31 0.76
N ASP A 304 -0.28 27.71 1.93
CA ASP A 304 0.76 27.25 2.85
C ASP A 304 1.54 26.07 2.23
N PRO A 305 2.88 26.16 2.09
CA PRO A 305 3.68 25.06 1.57
C PRO A 305 3.79 23.86 2.51
N VAL A 306 3.41 23.99 3.78
CA VAL A 306 3.45 22.88 4.75
C VAL A 306 2.60 21.70 4.24
N THR A 307 3.09 20.47 4.44
CA THR A 307 2.54 19.17 4.00
C THR A 307 2.41 18.90 2.48
N LYS A 308 2.75 19.86 1.61
CA LYS A 308 2.66 19.69 0.15
C LYS A 308 3.84 18.90 -0.40
N GLY A 309 3.55 17.74 -0.99
CA GLY A 309 4.57 16.84 -1.49
C GLY A 309 4.13 16.09 -2.74
N MET A 310 5.13 15.69 -3.51
CA MET A 310 4.98 14.70 -4.56
C MET A 310 5.81 13.47 -4.19
N TYR A 311 5.17 12.32 -4.25
CA TYR A 311 5.80 11.02 -4.05
C TYR A 311 5.71 10.22 -5.34
N LEU A 312 6.79 9.57 -5.73
CA LEU A 312 6.83 8.67 -6.90
C LEU A 312 7.55 7.37 -6.58
N VAL A 313 7.01 6.30 -7.14
CA VAL A 313 7.64 4.99 -7.25
C VAL A 313 7.74 4.62 -8.72
N GLU A 314 8.81 3.93 -9.07
CA GLU A 314 8.99 3.37 -10.40
C GLU A 314 8.36 1.97 -10.44
N CYS A 315 7.74 1.62 -11.56
CA CYS A 315 7.06 0.34 -11.75
C CYS A 315 7.85 -0.48 -12.77
N HIS A 316 8.38 -1.62 -12.33
CA HIS A 316 9.32 -2.45 -13.07
C HIS A 316 8.72 -3.77 -13.55
N GLY A 317 7.65 -4.22 -12.90
CA GLY A 317 7.06 -5.54 -13.07
C GLY A 317 7.91 -6.69 -12.51
N GLU A 318 9.06 -6.40 -11.88
CA GLU A 318 10.04 -7.37 -11.38
C GLU A 318 10.77 -6.82 -10.15
N PRO A 319 11.34 -7.67 -9.27
CA PRO A 319 12.12 -7.21 -8.12
C PRO A 319 13.32 -6.33 -8.52
N GLU A 320 13.46 -5.17 -7.88
CA GLU A 320 14.61 -4.27 -8.05
C GLU A 320 15.66 -4.47 -6.98
N PHE A 321 16.93 -4.52 -7.41
CA PHE A 321 18.09 -4.56 -6.52
C PHE A 321 18.64 -3.14 -6.38
N GLY A 322 18.06 -2.33 -5.48
CA GLY A 322 18.39 -0.90 -5.37
C GLY A 322 17.49 -0.10 -4.42
N ASN A 323 17.68 1.22 -4.38
CA ASN A 323 17.13 2.11 -3.36
C ASN A 323 15.57 2.09 -3.35
N PRO A 324 14.91 1.75 -2.23
CA PRO A 324 13.57 1.15 -2.22
C PRO A 324 12.41 2.08 -1.81
N PHE A 325 12.66 3.37 -1.66
CA PHE A 325 11.67 4.28 -1.07
C PHE A 325 10.85 4.98 -2.15
N PRO A 326 9.56 5.27 -1.92
CA PRO A 326 8.89 6.31 -2.68
C PRO A 326 9.75 7.55 -2.57
N TYR A 327 10.21 7.99 -3.71
CA TYR A 327 11.05 9.15 -3.80
C TYR A 327 10.17 10.36 -3.52
N ASN A 328 10.50 11.13 -2.47
CA ASN A 328 9.99 12.49 -2.34
C ASN A 328 10.58 13.29 -3.51
N ALA A 329 9.87 13.27 -4.64
CA ALA A 329 10.31 13.78 -5.93
C ALA A 329 10.37 15.31 -5.92
N ALA A 330 9.52 15.93 -5.11
CA ALA A 330 9.61 17.34 -4.75
C ALA A 330 8.77 17.62 -3.49
N SER A 331 9.26 18.54 -2.65
CA SER A 331 8.51 19.12 -1.53
C SER A 331 8.75 20.62 -1.50
N VAL A 332 7.76 21.39 -1.08
CA VAL A 332 7.97 22.80 -0.73
C VAL A 332 8.18 22.86 0.78
N LYS A 333 9.40 23.20 1.24
CA LYS A 333 9.68 23.40 2.67
C LYS A 333 9.57 24.89 3.02
N ASN A 334 9.27 25.16 4.30
CA ASN A 334 9.03 26.49 4.89
C ASN A 334 9.79 27.64 4.20
N GLY A 335 9.04 28.53 3.54
CA GLY A 335 9.53 29.85 3.10
C GLY A 335 9.53 30.13 1.59
N GLY A 336 9.04 29.23 0.74
CA GLY A 336 8.91 29.46 -0.71
C GLY A 336 7.56 29.01 -1.28
N THR A 337 7.08 29.64 -2.34
CA THR A 337 5.90 29.22 -3.12
C THR A 337 6.25 28.22 -4.23
N SER A 338 7.53 27.87 -4.33
CA SER A 338 8.10 26.91 -5.27
C SER A 338 9.18 26.08 -4.59
N GLY A 339 9.10 24.77 -4.75
CA GLY A 339 10.15 23.84 -4.35
C GLY A 339 10.84 23.29 -5.61
N MET A 340 12.16 23.39 -5.65
CA MET A 340 12.97 22.66 -6.63
C MET A 340 13.96 21.80 -5.85
N LEU A 341 13.94 20.50 -6.04
CA LEU A 341 15.08 19.68 -5.65
C LEU A 341 16.19 19.96 -6.66
N ARG A 342 17.33 20.46 -6.17
CA ARG A 342 18.46 20.92 -7.01
C ARG A 342 19.16 19.81 -7.80
N TRP A 343 18.77 18.55 -7.58
CA TRP A 343 19.33 17.39 -8.24
C TRP A 343 18.33 16.88 -9.27
N PRO A 344 18.76 16.62 -10.52
CA PRO A 344 17.86 16.04 -11.50
C PRO A 344 17.47 14.62 -11.08
N TRP A 345 16.20 14.30 -11.28
CA TRP A 345 15.60 13.00 -11.06
C TRP A 345 15.82 12.13 -12.27
N ARG A 346 16.44 10.96 -12.05
CA ARG A 346 16.70 10.02 -13.13
C ARG A 346 15.56 9.02 -13.23
N LEU A 347 14.67 9.26 -14.17
CA LEU A 347 13.39 8.56 -14.31
C LEU A 347 13.31 7.79 -15.63
N ARG A 348 12.48 6.75 -15.68
CA ARG A 348 12.13 5.97 -16.89
C ARG A 348 10.79 5.25 -16.71
N GLY A 349 10.27 4.74 -17.83
CA GLY A 349 9.15 3.79 -17.85
C GLY A 349 7.89 4.31 -17.16
N ARG A 350 7.08 3.37 -16.66
CA ARG A 350 5.88 3.66 -15.88
C ARG A 350 6.27 4.03 -14.44
N GLN A 351 5.65 5.08 -13.92
CA GLN A 351 5.77 5.47 -12.52
C GLN A 351 4.38 5.75 -11.97
N VAL A 352 4.17 5.46 -10.70
CA VAL A 352 2.94 5.83 -9.98
C VAL A 352 3.32 6.80 -8.87
N GLY A 353 2.45 7.76 -8.61
CA GLY A 353 2.72 8.76 -7.61
C GLY A 353 1.47 9.36 -7.01
N ARG A 354 1.70 10.19 -5.99
CA ARG A 354 0.66 10.96 -5.32
C ARG A 354 1.05 12.41 -5.18
N LEU A 355 0.03 13.26 -5.24
CA LEU A 355 0.08 14.61 -4.69
C LEU A 355 -0.66 14.60 -3.36
N SER A 356 -0.04 15.15 -2.31
CA SER A 356 -0.65 15.26 -0.98
C SER A 356 -0.76 16.72 -0.54
N THR A 357 -1.82 17.04 0.19
CA THR A 357 -2.08 18.37 0.75
C THR A 357 -3.08 18.29 1.91
N ASP A 358 -3.04 19.25 2.82
CA ASP A 358 -4.19 19.53 3.68
C ASP A 358 -5.46 19.89 2.88
N MET A 359 -6.60 19.55 3.47
CA MET A 359 -7.93 19.92 3.02
C MET A 359 -8.42 21.18 3.74
N ASN A 360 -9.02 22.12 3.00
CA ASN A 360 -9.65 23.30 3.59
C ASN A 360 -10.98 22.95 4.27
N PRO A 361 -11.48 23.78 5.23
CA PRO A 361 -12.73 23.51 5.93
C PRO A 361 -13.98 23.37 5.04
N ASP A 362 -13.99 24.00 3.86
CA ASP A 362 -15.07 23.89 2.89
C ASP A 362 -15.00 22.60 2.04
N GLY A 363 -13.89 21.86 2.12
CA GLY A 363 -13.60 20.68 1.31
C GLY A 363 -12.69 20.96 0.11
N ALA A 364 -12.28 22.22 -0.13
CA ALA A 364 -11.35 22.51 -1.22
C ALA A 364 -9.96 21.92 -0.96
N VAL A 365 -9.34 21.35 -1.99
CA VAL A 365 -8.05 20.66 -1.93
C VAL A 365 -7.10 21.36 -2.92
N VAL A 366 -6.06 22.02 -2.41
CA VAL A 366 -5.13 22.79 -3.26
C VAL A 366 -3.90 21.96 -3.58
N LEU A 367 -3.99 21.18 -4.65
CA LEU A 367 -2.90 20.33 -5.11
C LEU A 367 -1.78 21.16 -5.77
N PRO A 368 -0.51 20.81 -5.53
CA PRO A 368 0.60 21.46 -6.21
C PRO A 368 0.62 21.15 -7.71
N ARG A 369 1.06 22.12 -8.51
CA ARG A 369 1.39 21.91 -9.91
C ARG A 369 2.84 21.43 -10.02
N VAL A 370 3.06 20.29 -10.68
CA VAL A 370 4.40 19.73 -10.88
C VAL A 370 4.78 19.77 -12.36
N VAL A 371 6.01 20.18 -12.66
CA VAL A 371 6.59 20.15 -14.00
C VAL A 371 7.85 19.31 -14.02
N PHE A 372 7.92 18.40 -14.98
CA PHE A 372 9.12 17.64 -15.32
C PHE A 372 9.73 18.19 -16.60
N GLU A 373 10.95 18.71 -16.50
CA GLU A 373 11.71 19.23 -17.64
C GLU A 373 12.94 18.35 -17.87
N ARG A 374 13.07 17.76 -19.07
CA ARG A 374 14.24 16.96 -19.40
C ARG A 374 15.51 17.82 -19.34
N VAL A 375 16.53 17.34 -18.66
CA VAL A 375 17.87 17.96 -18.66
C VAL A 375 18.44 17.84 -20.07
N LEU A 376 18.75 18.98 -20.69
CA LEU A 376 19.38 19.03 -22.00
C LEU A 376 20.86 18.64 -21.89
N THR A 377 21.29 17.78 -22.81
CA THR A 377 22.67 17.31 -22.92
C THR A 377 23.40 17.97 -24.08
N ASP A 378 24.71 17.76 -24.21
CA ASP A 378 25.48 18.29 -25.34
C ASP A 378 25.00 17.76 -26.71
N ALA A 379 24.37 16.59 -26.75
CA ALA A 379 23.74 16.04 -27.95
C ALA A 379 22.48 16.81 -28.39
N ASP A 380 21.90 17.61 -27.50
CA ASP A 380 20.73 18.45 -27.77
C ASP A 380 21.11 19.85 -28.27
N ARG A 381 22.41 20.18 -28.33
CA ARG A 381 22.86 21.47 -28.87
C ARG A 381 22.51 21.53 -30.36
N PRO A 382 21.90 22.62 -30.84
CA PRO A 382 21.72 22.81 -32.27
C PRO A 382 23.11 22.72 -32.93
N MET A 383 23.22 21.90 -33.99
CA MET A 383 24.48 21.80 -34.73
C MET A 383 24.86 23.20 -35.24
N PRO A 384 26.16 23.57 -35.22
CA PRO A 384 26.61 24.82 -35.79
C PRO A 384 26.16 24.90 -37.26
N PRO A 385 25.74 26.09 -37.74
CA PRO A 385 25.29 26.28 -39.11
C PRO A 385 26.36 25.97 -40.16
#